data_AF-A0A093Z1P3-F1
#
_entry.id   AF-A0A093Z1P3-F1
#
_cell.length_a   1.000
_cell.length_b   1.000
_cell.length_c   1.000
_cell.angle_alpha   90.00
_cell.angle_beta   90.00
_cell.angle_gamma   90.00
#
_symmetry.space_group_name_H-M   'P 1'
#
loop_
_entity.id
_entity.type
_entity.pdbx_description
1 polymer ?
#
loop_
_entity_poly.entity_id
_entity_poly.type
_entity_poly.pdbx_seq_one_letter_code
_entity_poly.pdbx_strand_id
1 'polypeptide(L)'
;MKFTAAIAAAVIAGSAEAFWRMECRGRSGLARIDPLVNPGVASTHAHTIFGSSGFTESAGSDELLAGDCTSCAVSEDKSAYWTPPMYFKDASTGEYTLVDQVGGMLS
;
A
#
# COMPACT_ATOMS: atom_id res chain seq x y z
N MET A 1 -20.50 -46.40 -6.20
CA MET A 1 -21.27 -45.27 -5.65
C MET A 1 -20.44 -44.22 -4.92
N LYS A 2 -19.33 -44.53 -4.23
CA LYS A 2 -18.55 -43.51 -3.48
C LYS A 2 -17.74 -42.53 -4.36
N PHE A 3 -17.25 -42.97 -5.52
CA PHE A 3 -16.46 -42.11 -6.42
C PHE A 3 -17.30 -41.13 -7.26
N THR A 4 -18.57 -41.45 -7.51
CA THR A 4 -19.47 -40.61 -8.32
C THR A 4 -19.81 -39.29 -7.62
N ALA A 5 -19.96 -39.31 -6.29
CA ALA A 5 -20.22 -38.10 -5.50
C ALA A 5 -19.01 -37.13 -5.47
N ALA A 6 -17.78 -37.67 -5.42
CA ALA A 6 -16.56 -36.86 -5.40
C ALA A 6 -16.31 -36.14 -6.73
N ILE A 7 -16.56 -36.80 -7.86
CA ILE A 7 -16.44 -36.20 -9.20
C ILE A 7 -17.49 -35.10 -9.38
N ALA A 8 -18.73 -35.31 -8.92
CA ALA A 8 -19.77 -34.28 -8.96
C ALA A 8 -19.41 -33.03 -8.13
N ALA A 9 -18.81 -33.19 -6.95
CA ALA A 9 -18.38 -32.08 -6.11
C ALA A 9 -17.26 -31.23 -6.75
N ALA A 10 -16.31 -31.86 -7.44
CA ALA A 10 -15.23 -31.15 -8.13
C ALA A 10 -15.72 -30.36 -9.35
N VAL A 11 -16.78 -30.81 -10.03
CA VAL A 11 -17.40 -30.10 -11.16
C VAL A 11 -18.20 -28.87 -10.71
N ILE A 12 -18.66 -28.84 -9.45
CA ILE A 12 -19.39 -27.70 -8.86
C ILE A 12 -18.44 -26.71 -8.16
N ALA A 13 -17.19 -27.11 -7.92
CA ALA A 13 -16.15 -26.22 -7.39
C ALA A 13 -15.70 -25.22 -8.48
N GLY A 14 -16.48 -24.15 -8.67
CA GLY A 14 -16.11 -23.02 -9.51
C GLY A 14 -14.88 -22.27 -8.98
N SER A 15 -14.28 -21.42 -9.81
CA SER A 15 -13.23 -20.49 -9.39
C SER A 15 -13.81 -19.41 -8.48
N ALA A 16 -13.16 -19.16 -7.34
CA ALA A 16 -13.45 -17.99 -6.52
C ALA A 16 -12.70 -16.77 -7.06
N GLU A 17 -13.42 -15.79 -7.57
CA GLU A 17 -12.91 -14.46 -7.92
C GLU A 17 -12.85 -13.62 -6.63
N ALA A 18 -11.72 -13.67 -5.93
CA ALA A 18 -11.50 -12.87 -4.73
C ALA A 18 -10.56 -11.70 -5.05
N PHE A 19 -11.00 -10.48 -4.73
CA PHE A 19 -10.13 -9.31 -4.73
C PHE A 19 -10.09 -8.70 -3.33
N TRP A 20 -8.97 -8.08 -3.01
CA TRP A 20 -8.79 -7.35 -1.77
C TRP A 20 -8.45 -5.90 -2.09
N ARG A 21 -9.10 -4.99 -1.38
CA ARG A 21 -9.01 -3.54 -1.57
C ARG A 21 -8.94 -2.90 -0.20
N MET A 22 -7.82 -2.26 0.11
CA MET A 22 -7.70 -1.47 1.34
C MET A 22 -7.90 0.00 1.03
N GLU A 23 -8.99 0.52 1.55
CA GLU A 23 -9.23 1.95 1.55
C GLU A 23 -8.31 2.60 2.58
N CYS A 24 -7.47 3.53 2.15
CA CYS A 24 -6.74 4.42 3.04
C CYS A 24 -7.13 5.86 2.72
N ARG A 25 -7.73 6.53 3.70
CA ARG A 25 -8.46 7.80 3.50
C ARG A 25 -7.54 9.00 3.25
N GLY A 26 -6.25 8.82 3.50
CA GLY A 26 -5.22 9.81 3.25
C GLY A 26 -3.83 9.19 3.34
N ARG A 27 -2.84 9.93 2.85
CA ARG A 27 -1.44 9.55 3.02
C ARG A 27 -0.98 9.78 4.46
N SER A 28 -0.21 8.84 4.99
CA SER A 28 0.52 8.99 6.25
C SER A 28 1.78 9.85 6.06
N GLY A 29 2.33 9.91 4.84
CA GLY A 29 3.52 10.71 4.55
C GLY A 29 3.85 10.85 3.07
N LEU A 30 4.77 11.76 2.78
CA LEU A 30 5.42 11.92 1.49
C LEU A 30 6.91 12.16 1.74
N ALA A 31 7.75 11.16 1.49
CA ALA A 31 9.16 11.23 1.82
C ALA A 31 10.00 10.28 0.95
N ARG A 32 11.32 10.48 0.94
CA ARG A 32 12.29 9.57 0.30
C ARG A 32 12.64 8.43 1.24
N ILE A 33 11.65 7.61 1.59
CA ILE A 33 11.77 6.52 2.55
C ILE A 33 11.43 5.20 1.86
N ASP A 34 12.34 4.22 1.92
CA ASP A 34 12.11 2.86 1.42
C ASP A 34 12.87 1.84 2.28
N PRO A 35 12.21 1.23 3.28
CA PRO A 35 12.87 0.28 4.18
C PRO A 35 13.25 -1.05 3.50
N LEU A 36 12.74 -1.33 2.29
CA LEU A 36 13.05 -2.56 1.55
C LEU A 36 14.25 -2.38 0.62
N VAL A 37 14.31 -1.27 -0.11
CA VAL A 37 15.34 -1.02 -1.14
C VAL A 37 16.51 -0.17 -0.60
N ASN A 38 16.22 0.80 0.27
CA ASN A 38 17.20 1.75 0.80
C ASN A 38 17.11 1.87 2.33
N PRO A 39 17.34 0.78 3.09
CA PRO A 39 17.14 0.78 4.53
C PRO A 39 18.07 1.76 5.26
N GLY A 40 17.50 2.60 6.11
CA GLY A 40 18.21 3.56 6.97
C GLY A 40 18.83 4.75 6.25
N VAL A 41 18.52 4.95 4.96
CA VAL A 41 19.03 6.06 4.16
C VAL A 41 17.93 6.61 3.24
N ALA A 42 18.12 7.83 2.74
CA ALA A 42 17.18 8.42 1.80
C ALA A 42 17.08 7.61 0.50
N SER A 43 15.86 7.19 0.13
CA SER A 43 15.55 6.47 -1.11
C SER A 43 15.92 7.29 -2.35
N THR A 44 16.24 6.62 -3.45
CA THR A 44 16.55 7.25 -4.74
C THR A 44 15.42 8.12 -5.30
N HIS A 45 14.17 7.88 -4.88
CA HIS A 45 13.00 8.66 -5.24
C HIS A 45 12.06 8.84 -4.04
N ALA A 46 11.09 9.75 -4.18
CA ALA A 46 10.07 9.96 -3.15
C ALA A 46 8.98 8.90 -3.24
N HIS A 47 8.28 8.70 -2.13
CA HIS A 47 7.14 7.82 -1.99
C HIS A 47 5.99 8.56 -1.32
N THR A 48 4.77 8.37 -1.84
CA THR A 48 3.55 8.57 -1.09
C THR A 48 3.30 7.33 -0.24
N ILE A 49 3.08 7.52 1.05
CA ILE A 49 3.03 6.47 2.06
C ILE A 49 1.63 6.41 2.68
N PHE A 50 1.11 5.21 2.90
CA PHE A 50 -0.17 4.91 3.55
C PHE A 50 0.02 3.78 4.57
N GLY A 51 -0.92 3.66 5.50
CA GLY A 51 -0.94 2.60 6.50
C GLY A 51 -0.33 3.05 7.82
N SER A 52 0.42 2.15 8.48
CA SER A 52 0.86 2.33 9.86
C SER A 52 1.72 3.58 10.08
N SER A 53 1.48 4.23 11.22
CA SER A 53 2.33 5.29 11.78
C SER A 53 3.72 4.82 12.21
N GLY A 54 3.95 3.50 12.30
CA GLY A 54 5.27 2.90 12.57
C GLY A 54 6.19 2.87 11.34
N PHE A 55 5.76 3.38 10.18
CA PHE A 55 6.58 3.39 8.97
C PHE A 55 7.76 4.36 9.09
N THR A 56 8.98 3.85 8.90
CA THR A 56 10.24 4.59 8.99
C THR A 56 11.25 4.09 7.96
N GLU A 57 12.43 4.72 7.89
CA GLU A 57 13.55 4.33 7.00
C GLU A 57 14.06 2.90 7.22
N SER A 58 13.77 2.28 8.36
CA SER A 58 14.20 0.92 8.67
C SER A 58 13.08 0.05 9.24
N ALA A 59 11.82 0.43 9.05
CA ALA A 59 10.69 -0.28 9.64
C ALA A 59 10.59 -1.72 9.09
N GLY A 60 10.58 -2.68 10.01
CA GLY A 60 10.18 -4.07 9.77
C GLY A 60 8.77 -4.33 10.31
N SER A 61 8.41 -5.60 10.43
CA SER A 61 7.07 -6.00 10.90
C SER A 61 6.78 -5.54 12.33
N ASP A 62 7.75 -5.61 13.23
CA ASP A 62 7.56 -5.25 14.64
C ASP A 62 7.31 -3.75 14.80
N GLU A 63 8.05 -2.90 14.10
CA GLU A 63 7.84 -1.45 14.10
C GLU A 63 6.49 -1.08 13.51
N LEU A 64 6.10 -1.73 12.41
CA LEU A 64 4.80 -1.49 11.78
C LEU A 64 3.66 -1.86 12.72
N LEU A 65 3.70 -3.04 13.35
CA LEU A 65 2.70 -3.50 14.32
C LEU A 65 2.66 -2.65 15.59
N ALA A 66 3.80 -2.07 15.99
CA ALA A 66 3.89 -1.17 17.14
C ALA A 66 3.34 0.25 16.87
N GLY A 67 3.00 0.59 15.62
CA GLY A 67 2.46 1.91 15.28
C GLY A 67 1.08 2.17 15.92
N ASP A 68 0.91 3.33 16.55
CA ASP A 68 -0.31 3.68 17.31
C ASP A 68 -1.55 3.78 16.41
N CYS A 69 -1.42 4.34 15.22
CA CYS A 69 -2.51 4.52 14.24
C CYS A 69 -2.15 4.02 12.84
N THR A 70 -3.15 3.99 11.96
CA THR A 70 -3.04 3.66 10.52
C THR A 70 -3.91 4.62 9.72
N SER A 71 -3.52 4.97 8.49
CA SER A 71 -4.36 5.78 7.60
C SER A 71 -5.44 4.98 6.87
N CYS A 72 -5.47 3.66 7.07
CA CYS A 72 -6.39 2.74 6.42
C CYS A 72 -7.68 2.52 7.23
N ALA A 73 -8.75 2.12 6.54
CA ALA A 73 -10.09 2.00 7.10
C ALA A 73 -10.20 0.91 8.18
N VAL A 74 -9.42 -0.16 8.05
CA VAL A 74 -9.31 -1.22 9.07
C VAL A 74 -8.19 -0.86 10.02
N SER A 75 -8.53 -0.51 11.26
CA SER A 75 -7.58 -0.02 12.27
C SER A 75 -6.52 -1.05 12.68
N GLU A 76 -6.86 -2.33 12.56
CA GLU A 76 -6.00 -3.47 12.85
C GLU A 76 -4.97 -3.71 11.74
N ASP A 77 -5.21 -3.19 10.52
CA ASP A 77 -4.23 -3.26 9.46
C ASP A 77 -3.12 -2.23 9.67
N LYS A 78 -1.97 -2.74 10.12
CA LYS A 78 -0.73 -2.00 10.34
C LYS A 78 0.29 -2.20 9.22
N SER A 79 -0.10 -2.75 8.08
CA SER A 79 0.76 -2.83 6.91
C SER A 79 1.16 -1.43 6.43
N ALA A 80 2.25 -1.36 5.69
CA ALA A 80 2.66 -0.14 4.99
C ALA A 80 2.48 -0.32 3.48
N TYR A 81 1.90 0.68 2.84
CA TYR A 81 1.72 0.75 1.40
C TYR A 81 2.38 2.02 0.89
N TRP A 82 3.20 1.94 -0.15
CA TRP A 82 3.81 3.12 -0.73
C TRP A 82 3.95 3.02 -2.23
N THR A 83 3.80 4.17 -2.89
CA THR A 83 3.86 4.30 -4.35
C THR A 83 4.66 5.54 -4.74
N PRO A 84 5.25 5.58 -5.94
CA PRO A 84 5.85 6.81 -6.45
C PRO A 84 4.80 7.93 -6.56
N PRO A 85 5.08 9.14 -6.04
CA PRO A 85 4.20 10.28 -6.22
C PRO A 85 4.24 10.78 -7.67
N MET A 86 3.11 11.32 -8.12
CA MET A 86 3.00 11.94 -9.44
C MET A 86 3.52 13.37 -9.40
N TYR A 87 4.29 13.75 -10.43
CA TYR A 87 4.75 15.12 -10.65
C TYR A 87 4.27 15.62 -12.01
N PHE A 88 3.83 16.89 -12.04
CA PHE A 88 3.65 17.63 -13.27
C PHE A 88 4.97 18.30 -13.64
N LYS A 89 5.38 18.17 -14.90
CA LYS A 89 6.55 18.87 -15.44
C LYS A 89 6.08 20.05 -16.28
N ASP A 90 6.44 21.26 -15.90
CA ASP A 90 6.18 22.45 -16.70
C ASP A 90 7.03 22.40 -17.99
N ALA A 91 6.39 22.53 -19.15
CA ALA A 91 7.08 22.44 -20.44
C ALA A 91 7.92 23.68 -20.77
N SER A 92 7.63 24.82 -20.15
CA SER A 92 8.30 26.10 -20.39
C SER A 92 9.50 26.32 -19.46
N THR A 93 9.39 25.95 -18.18
CA THR A 93 10.46 26.11 -17.19
C THR A 93 11.26 24.82 -16.97
N GLY A 94 10.67 23.66 -17.28
CA GLY A 94 11.26 22.35 -17.00
C GLY A 94 11.16 21.91 -15.54
N GLU A 95 10.54 22.72 -14.67
CA GLU A 95 10.37 22.43 -13.25
C GLU A 95 9.33 21.32 -12.99
N TYR A 96 9.49 20.62 -11.88
CA TYR A 96 8.60 19.56 -11.45
C TYR A 96 7.83 19.99 -10.20
N THR A 97 6.50 19.96 -10.28
CA THR A 97 5.62 20.25 -9.15
C THR A 97 4.87 18.98 -8.77
N LEU A 98 4.85 18.68 -7.48
CA LEU A 98 4.07 17.56 -6.96
C LEU A 98 2.59 17.74 -7.32
N VAL A 99 1.98 16.73 -7.92
CA VAL A 99 0.52 16.73 -8.13
C VAL A 99 -0.15 16.55 -6.78
N ASP A 100 -1.05 17.47 -6.45
CA ASP A 100 -1.78 17.40 -5.19
C ASP A 100 -2.62 16.11 -5.12
N GLN A 101 -2.54 15.45 -3.97
CA GLN A 101 -3.21 14.18 -3.73
C GLN A 101 -4.42 14.44 -2.85
N VAL A 102 -5.59 14.48 -3.49
CA VAL A 102 -6.87 14.62 -2.79
C VAL A 102 -7.39 13.22 -2.43
N GLY A 103 -7.60 12.97 -1.14
CA GLY A 103 -8.01 11.66 -0.64
C GLY A 103 -6.82 10.72 -0.43
N GLY A 104 -7.01 9.43 -0.73
CA GLY A 104 -5.98 8.43 -0.57
C GLY A 104 -6.20 7.21 -1.45
N MET A 105 -5.71 6.05 -1.03
CA MET A 105 -5.90 4.83 -1.80
C MET A 105 -7.38 4.43 -1.74
N LEU A 106 -8.07 4.52 -2.89
CA LEU A 106 -9.48 4.15 -3.10
C LEU A 106 -10.53 5.09 -2.46
N SER A 107 -10.21 6.38 -2.33
CA SER A 107 -11.14 7.43 -1.84
C SER A 107 -12.23 7.83 -2.84
#